data_AF-A0A1Z4REP0-F1
#
_entry.id   AF-A0A1Z4REP0-F1
#
_cell.length_a   1.000
_cell.length_b   1.000
_cell.length_c   1.000
_cell.angle_alpha   90.00
_cell.angle_beta   90.00
_cell.angle_gamma   90.00
#
_symmetry.space_group_name_H-M   'P 1'
#
loop_
_entity.id
_entity.type
_entity.pdbx_description
1 polymer ?
#
loop_
_entity_poly.entity_id
_entity_poly.type
_entity_poly.pdbx_seq_one_letter_code
_entity_poly.pdbx_strand_id
1 'polypeptide(L)' 'MEALKVDFKSVIELTDEQFYQICRSNPDIRFERNATEQLIIMPPVGGETGNRNGRVTQQLFNLSDYR' A
#
# COMPACT_ATOMS: atom_id res chain seq x y z
N MET A 1 -1.12 -10.25 -10.23
CA MET A 1 -1.53 -10.87 -8.96
C MET A 1 -2.65 -10.05 -8.36
N GLU A 2 -3.58 -10.70 -7.68
CA GLU A 2 -4.71 -10.05 -7.02
C GLU A 2 -4.36 -9.73 -5.57
N ALA A 3 -4.91 -8.62 -5.04
CA ALA A 3 -4.71 -8.25 -3.64
C ALA A 3 -5.66 -9.04 -2.73
N LEU A 4 -5.13 -9.55 -1.62
CA LEU A 4 -5.94 -10.25 -0.62
C LEU A 4 -6.59 -9.21 0.29
N LYS A 5 -7.90 -9.32 0.51
CA LYS A 5 -8.68 -8.42 1.37
C LYS A 5 -9.19 -9.19 2.57
N VAL A 6 -8.95 -8.64 3.76
CA VAL A 6 -9.39 -9.23 5.04
C VAL A 6 -10.25 -8.22 5.77
N ASP A 7 -11.44 -8.65 6.17
CA ASP A 7 -12.35 -7.87 6.99
C ASP A 7 -12.21 -8.30 8.46
N PHE A 8 -11.78 -7.35 9.30
CA PHE A 8 -11.60 -7.58 10.73
C PHE A 8 -12.80 -7.15 11.57
N LYS A 9 -13.81 -6.47 11.01
CA LYS A 9 -14.93 -5.87 11.78
C LYS A 9 -15.69 -6.87 12.65
N SER A 10 -15.72 -8.14 12.25
CA SER A 10 -16.36 -9.22 13.03
C SER A 10 -15.60 -9.60 14.30
N VAL A 11 -14.33 -9.21 14.43
CA VAL A 11 -13.44 -9.57 15.54
C VAL A 11 -12.91 -8.34 16.27
N ILE A 12 -12.47 -7.32 15.53
CA ILE A 12 -11.85 -6.11 16.07
C ILE A 12 -11.92 -4.94 15.06
N GLU A 13 -12.16 -3.74 15.56
CA GLU A 13 -11.92 -2.52 14.81
C GLU A 13 -10.46 -2.08 14.99
N LEU A 14 -9.68 -2.11 13.90
CA LEU A 14 -8.27 -1.76 13.93
C LEU A 14 -8.08 -0.25 14.07
N THR A 15 -7.55 0.18 15.21
CA THR A 15 -7.07 1.56 15.37
C THR A 15 -5.85 1.83 14.50
N ASP A 16 -5.55 3.11 14.26
CA ASP A 16 -4.38 3.51 13.47
C ASP A 16 -3.06 3.00 14.08
N GLU A 17 -2.95 2.98 15.40
CA GLU A 17 -1.78 2.44 16.10
C GLU A 17 -1.67 0.91 15.92
N GLN A 18 -2.78 0.18 16.01
CA GLN A 18 -2.77 -1.27 15.79
C GLN A 18 -2.40 -1.61 14.34
N PHE A 19 -2.96 -0.88 13.37
CA PHE A 19 -2.58 -1.01 11.96
C PHE A 19 -1.08 -0.71 11.77
N TYR A 20 -0.56 0.34 12.39
CA TYR A 20 0.86 0.67 12.35
C TYR A 20 1.74 -0.44 12.92
N GLN A 21 1.37 -1.05 14.05
CA GLN A 21 2.11 -2.16 14.64
C GLN A 21 2.11 -3.41 13.75
N ILE A 22 1.00 -3.69 13.04
CA ILE A 22 0.94 -4.78 12.04
C ILE A 22 1.97 -4.53 10.94
N CYS A 23 2.02 -3.31 10.38
CA CYS A 23 2.99 -2.93 9.36
C CYS A 23 4.43 -3.05 9.87
N ARG A 24 4.71 -2.56 11.08
CA ARG A 24 6.04 -2.62 11.71
C ARG A 24 6.53 -4.03 11.97
N SER A 25 5.63 -4.94 12.33
CA SER A 25 5.96 -6.34 12.63
C SER A 25 6.18 -7.18 11.37
N ASN A 26 5.76 -6.68 10.20
CA ASN A 26 5.79 -7.41 8.93
C ASN A 26 6.37 -6.51 7.81
N PRO A 27 7.64 -6.09 7.91
CA PRO A 27 8.22 -5.04 7.06
C PRO A 27 8.32 -5.40 5.58
N ASP A 28 8.37 -6.69 5.26
CA ASP A 28 8.46 -7.18 3.88
C ASP A 28 7.09 -7.26 3.18
N ILE A 29 6.00 -7.04 3.92
CA ILE A 29 4.63 -7.11 3.41
C ILE A 29 4.08 -5.69 3.27
N ARG A 30 3.49 -5.40 2.11
CA ARG A 30 2.84 -4.13 1.85
C ARG A 30 1.36 -4.20 2.23
N PHE A 31 1.01 -3.59 3.36
CA PHE A 31 -0.37 -3.45 3.81
C PHE A 31 -0.96 -2.10 3.41
N GLU A 32 -2.26 -2.09 3.11
CA GLU A 32 -3.05 -0.89 2.91
C GLU A 32 -4.39 -1.03 3.68
N ARG A 33 -4.97 0.07 4.17
CA ARG A 33 -6.32 0.09 4.76
C ARG A 33 -7.22 0.97 3.91
N ASN A 34 -8.35 0.45 3.46
CA ASN A 34 -9.28 1.22 2.63
C ASN A 34 -10.30 2.00 3.49
N ALA A 35 -11.12 2.83 2.83
CA ALA A 35 -12.15 3.63 3.50
C ALA A 35 -13.27 2.81 4.16
N THR A 36 -13.39 1.53 3.79
CA THR A 36 -14.31 0.57 4.44
C THR A 36 -13.67 -0.20 5.59
N GLU A 37 -12.46 0.19 6.01
CA GLU A 37 -11.68 -0.41 7.10
C GLU A 37 -11.21 -1.85 6.84
N GLN A 38 -11.17 -2.27 5.58
CA GLN A 38 -10.60 -3.56 5.20
C GLN A 38 -9.09 -3.46 5.12
N LEU A 39 -8.39 -4.49 5.62
CA LEU A 39 -6.96 -4.65 5.44
C LEU A 39 -6.70 -5.30 4.09
N ILE A 40 -5.84 -4.68 3.29
CA ILE A 40 -5.45 -5.14 1.97
C ILE A 40 -3.98 -5.54 2.02
N ILE A 41 -3.69 -6.77 1.62
CA ILE A 41 -2.33 -7.29 1.47
C ILE A 41 -1.99 -7.22 -0.01
N MET A 42 -1.08 -6.31 -0.34
CA MET A 42 -0.68 -6.07 -1.72
C MET A 42 0.38 -7.09 -2.15
N PRO A 43 0.23 -7.74 -3.32
CA PRO A 43 1.27 -8.59 -3.85
C PRO A 43 2.50 -7.75 -4.21
N PRO A 44 3.70 -8.35 -4.26
CA PRO A 44 4.90 -7.65 -4.69
C PRO A 44 4.71 -7.09 -6.09
N VAL A 45 5.20 -5.87 -6.31
CA VAL A 45 5.16 -5.21 -7.61
C VAL A 45 6.26 -5.80 -8.48
N GLY A 46 5.89 -6.39 -9.63
CA GLY A 46 6.84 -6.92 -10.60
C GLY A 46 7.60 -5.83 -11.38
N GLY A 47 8.69 -6.21 -12.06
CA GLY A 47 9.59 -5.27 -12.73
C GLY A 47 8.93 -4.37 -13.79
N GLU A 48 7.95 -4.90 -14.54
CA GLU A 48 7.22 -4.10 -15.54
C GLU A 48 6.42 -2.95 -14.90
N THR A 49 5.64 -3.27 -13.86
CA THR A 49 4.87 -2.27 -13.11
C THR A 49 5.81 -1.28 -12.40
N GLY A 50 6.94 -1.75 -11.87
CA GLY A 50 7.98 -0.90 -11.30
C GLY A 50 8.55 0.10 -12.30
N ASN A 51 8.89 -0.34 -13.51
CA ASN A 51 9.39 0.52 -14.59
C ASN A 51 8.37 1.60 -14.98
N ARG A 52 7.09 1.22 -15.10
CA ARG A 52 6.02 2.18 -15.39
C ARG A 52 5.90 3.24 -14.30
N ASN A 53 5.93 2.83 -13.03
CA ASN A 53 5.88 3.75 -11.90
C ASN A 53 7.08 4.70 -11.89
N GLY A 54 8.30 4.19 -12.14
CA GLY A 54 9.52 5.00 -12.23
C GLY A 54 9.43 6.09 -13.29
N ARG A 55 8.87 5.77 -14.47
CA ARG A 55 8.64 6.77 -15.54
C ARG A 55 7.66 7.86 -15.11
N VAL A 56 6.59 7.52 -14.41
CA VAL A 56 5.62 8.51 -13.89
C VAL A 56 6.28 9.41 -12.86
N THR A 57 7.05 8.85 -11.92
CA THR A 57 7.82 9.61 -10.93
C THR A 57 8.77 10.60 -11.60
N GLN A 58 9.49 10.18 -12.64
CA GLN A 58 10.38 11.06 -13.41
C GLN A 58 9.63 12.22 -14.06
N GLN A 59 8.46 11.96 -14.66
CA GLN A 59 7.65 13.01 -15.29
C GLN A 59 7.15 14.04 -14.28
N LEU A 60 6.70 13.58 -13.10
CA LEU A 60 6.24 14.45 -12.02
C LEU A 60 7.39 15.31 -11.46
N PHE A 61 8.58 14.72 -11.29
CA PHE A 61 9.77 15.44 -10.84
C PHE A 61 10.17 16.55 -11.82
N ASN A 62 10.25 16.23 -13.12
CA ASN A 62 10.53 17.23 -14.13
C ASN A 62 9.48 18.35 -14.10
N LEU A 63 8.19 18.03 -13.97
CA LEU A 63 7.12 19.02 -13.89
C LEU A 63 7.27 19.95 -12.67
N SER A 64 7.68 19.42 -11.51
CA SER A 64 7.91 20.25 -10.33
C SER A 64 9.08 21.22 -10.50
N ASP A 65 10.09 20.86 -11.31
CA ASP A 65 11.25 21.72 -11.57
C ASP A 65 10.98 22.86 -12.56
N TYR A 66 9.88 22.78 -13.33
CA TYR A 66 9.44 23.84 -14.24
C TYR A 66 8.53 24.90 -13.60
N ARG A 67 8.33 24.86 -12.27
CA ARG A 67 7.58 25.86 -11.49
C ARG A 67 8.51 26.78 -10.72
#